data_AF-A0A7C5QZI3-F1
#
_entry.id   AF-A0A7C5QZI3-F1
#
_cell.length_a   1.000
_cell.length_b   1.000
_cell.length_c   1.000
_cell.angle_alpha   90.00
_cell.angle_beta   90.00
_cell.angle_gamma   90.00
#
_symmetry.space_group_name_H-M   'P 1'
#
loop_
_entity.id
_entity.type
_entity.pdbx_description
1 polymer ?
#
loop_
_entity_poly.entity_id
_entity_poly.type
_entity_poly.pdbx_seq_one_letter_code
_entity_poly.pdbx_strand_id
1 'polypeptide(L)'
;MRYTLLVFLLLTGWLACKTHSSLPAGCETSGRVTDFSDLDGCGLLIILDNGEVLNPVVVPAGFTLKDGQNISFSFKKLAQQASTCMKEDYQVEITCIARVGSNTGGQAPCTDTDNPFEVEWMDHAIDLHNPNQILKYKRDDGWAYLFHSFPKSFLYHCTGKLICSTNNDHDPCFTDYIGSPGGGKIIWQGEGVWD
;
A
#
# COMPACT_ATOMS: atom_id res chain seq x y z
N MET A 1 37.35 -41.05 48.14
CA MET A 1 35.94 -41.13 48.58
C MET A 1 35.23 -39.94 47.91
N ARG A 2 34.23 -40.07 47.01
CA ARG A 2 32.90 -40.73 47.12
C ARG A 2 32.14 -40.18 48.34
N TYR A 3 30.96 -39.54 48.29
CA TYR A 3 29.99 -39.21 47.22
C TYR A 3 29.42 -37.76 47.46
N THR A 4 28.34 -37.24 46.85
CA THR A 4 28.01 -36.91 45.44
C THR A 4 26.57 -36.28 45.39
N LEU A 5 26.21 -35.52 44.34
CA LEU A 5 24.84 -35.19 43.83
C LEU A 5 24.02 -34.00 44.40
N LEU A 6 23.31 -33.37 43.44
CA LEU A 6 22.06 -32.58 43.50
C LEU A 6 22.09 -31.13 44.04
N VAL A 7 21.86 -30.17 43.12
CA VAL A 7 20.65 -29.29 43.08
C VAL A 7 20.59 -28.58 41.71
N PHE A 8 19.49 -28.75 40.98
CA PHE A 8 18.90 -27.89 39.92
C PHE A 8 19.86 -27.13 38.96
N LEU A 9 19.96 -27.39 37.65
CA LEU A 9 19.05 -28.02 36.68
C LEU A 9 17.63 -27.44 36.65
N LEU A 10 17.52 -26.15 36.27
CA LEU A 10 16.32 -25.53 35.69
C LEU A 10 16.67 -24.18 35.04
N LEU A 11 17.13 -24.21 33.77
CA LEU A 11 17.24 -23.03 32.90
C LEU A 11 17.00 -23.44 31.44
N THR A 12 15.92 -24.19 31.25
CA THR A 12 15.37 -24.59 29.95
C THR A 12 14.22 -23.68 29.56
N GLY A 13 14.40 -22.91 28.48
CA GLY A 13 13.42 -21.98 27.94
C GLY A 13 13.85 -20.51 28.14
N TRP A 14 13.74 -19.63 27.14
CA TRP A 14 12.95 -19.74 25.92
C TRP A 14 13.79 -19.58 24.64
N LEU A 15 13.87 -20.65 23.83
CA LEU A 15 13.95 -20.50 22.38
C LEU A 15 12.55 -20.13 21.89
N ALA A 16 12.20 -18.85 22.02
CA ALA A 16 11.03 -18.28 21.38
C ALA A 16 11.30 -18.19 19.87
N CYS A 17 11.21 -19.32 19.18
CA CYS A 17 11.14 -19.36 17.73
C CYS A 17 9.89 -18.60 17.31
N LYS A 18 10.05 -17.32 16.97
CA LYS A 18 9.03 -16.58 16.21
C LYS A 18 8.85 -17.34 14.91
N THR A 19 7.72 -18.00 14.74
CA THR A 19 7.32 -18.57 13.46
C THR A 19 7.09 -17.40 12.52
N HIS A 20 8.14 -16.99 11.81
CA HIS A 20 7.97 -16.13 10.64
C HIS A 20 7.11 -16.94 9.68
N SER A 21 5.87 -16.49 9.47
CA SER A 21 5.04 -16.94 8.37
C SER A 21 5.76 -16.55 7.09
N SER A 22 6.65 -17.43 6.62
CA SER A 22 7.32 -17.27 5.34
C SER A 22 6.25 -17.17 4.27
N LEU A 23 6.11 -15.98 3.68
CA LEU A 23 5.37 -15.82 2.45
C LEU A 23 5.84 -16.90 1.46
N PRO A 24 4.94 -17.48 0.64
CA PRO A 24 5.36 -18.40 -0.41
C PRO A 24 6.48 -17.73 -1.22
N ALA A 25 7.60 -18.41 -1.40
CA ALA A 25 8.76 -17.84 -2.10
C ALA A 25 8.30 -17.39 -3.51
N GLY A 26 8.50 -16.10 -3.82
CA GLY A 26 7.98 -15.48 -5.04
C GLY A 26 6.57 -14.88 -4.94
N CYS A 27 6.09 -14.48 -3.75
CA CYS A 27 4.97 -13.55 -3.56
C CYS A 27 5.51 -12.22 -2.97
N GLU A 28 6.15 -11.39 -3.78
CA GLU A 28 6.95 -10.24 -3.30
C GLU A 28 6.28 -8.87 -3.49
N THR A 29 5.34 -8.74 -4.43
CA THR A 29 4.56 -7.52 -4.60
C THR A 29 3.48 -7.43 -3.52
N SER A 30 3.37 -6.26 -2.88
CA SER A 30 2.21 -5.92 -2.04
C SER A 30 1.21 -5.09 -2.84
N GLY A 31 -0.08 -5.28 -2.55
CA GLY A 31 -1.14 -4.48 -3.15
C GLY A 31 -2.46 -4.61 -2.40
N ARG A 32 -3.33 -3.64 -2.62
CA ARG A 32 -4.69 -3.62 -2.07
C ARG A 32 -5.70 -3.89 -3.18
N VAL A 33 -6.63 -4.80 -2.92
CA VAL A 33 -7.82 -4.94 -3.77
C VAL A 33 -8.80 -3.82 -3.45
N THR A 34 -9.31 -3.17 -4.49
CA THR A 34 -10.31 -2.09 -4.41
C THR A 34 -11.42 -2.38 -5.42
N ASP A 35 -12.66 -2.20 -5.00
CA ASP A 35 -13.81 -2.27 -5.91
C ASP A 35 -13.94 -1.01 -6.78
N PHE A 36 -14.07 -1.21 -8.08
CA PHE A 36 -14.35 -0.17 -9.08
C PHE A 36 -15.64 -0.49 -9.88
N SER A 37 -16.52 -1.37 -9.39
CA SER A 37 -17.77 -1.76 -10.07
C SER A 37 -18.76 -0.62 -10.34
N ASP A 38 -18.55 0.56 -9.75
CA ASP A 38 -19.29 1.79 -10.05
C ASP A 38 -18.86 2.44 -11.40
N LEU A 39 -17.75 2.00 -11.99
CA LEU A 39 -17.29 2.38 -13.33
C LEU A 39 -17.70 1.32 -14.35
N ASP A 40 -18.14 1.76 -15.54
CA ASP A 40 -18.62 0.83 -16.59
C ASP A 40 -17.52 -0.16 -17.00
N GLY A 41 -17.88 -1.44 -17.08
CA GLY A 41 -16.96 -2.53 -17.42
C GLY A 41 -15.83 -2.81 -16.43
N CYS A 42 -15.82 -2.19 -15.24
CA CYS A 42 -14.86 -2.45 -14.16
C CYS A 42 -15.35 -3.46 -13.12
N GLY A 43 -14.47 -3.82 -12.19
CA GLY A 43 -14.73 -4.71 -11.07
C GLY A 43 -13.65 -4.57 -9.99
N LEU A 44 -13.20 -5.67 -9.40
CA LEU A 44 -12.10 -5.65 -8.43
C LEU A 44 -10.74 -5.47 -9.12
N LEU A 45 -10.07 -4.33 -8.86
CA LEU A 45 -8.71 -4.05 -9.32
C LEU A 45 -7.71 -4.15 -8.15
N ILE A 46 -6.42 -4.24 -8.45
CA ILE A 46 -5.35 -4.22 -7.44
C ILE A 46 -4.55 -2.92 -7.60
N ILE A 47 -4.52 -2.10 -6.55
CA ILE A 47 -3.67 -0.92 -6.47
C ILE A 47 -2.36 -1.33 -5.80
N LEU A 48 -1.24 -1.15 -6.50
CA LEU A 48 0.12 -1.34 -5.96
C LEU A 48 0.55 -0.14 -5.10
N ASP A 49 1.58 -0.33 -4.28
CA ASP A 49 2.14 0.75 -3.44
C ASP A 49 2.73 1.93 -4.26
N ASN A 50 3.13 1.67 -5.51
CA ASN A 50 3.57 2.68 -6.50
C ASN A 50 2.40 3.34 -7.26
N GLY A 51 1.15 3.01 -6.94
CA GLY A 51 -0.05 3.52 -7.62
C GLY A 51 -0.26 3.02 -9.06
N GLU A 52 0.44 1.97 -9.51
CA GLU A 52 0.00 1.18 -10.67
C GLU A 52 -1.31 0.46 -10.30
N VAL A 53 -2.30 0.56 -11.18
CA VAL A 53 -3.58 -0.15 -11.06
C VAL A 53 -3.56 -1.38 -11.99
N LEU A 54 -3.74 -2.57 -11.42
CA LEU A 54 -3.74 -3.82 -12.18
C LEU A 54 -5.14 -4.41 -12.28
N ASN A 55 -5.52 -4.88 -13.47
CA ASN A 55 -6.71 -5.69 -13.70
C ASN A 55 -6.35 -7.19 -13.65
N PRO A 56 -6.76 -7.94 -12.61
CA PRO A 56 -6.38 -9.33 -12.41
C PRO A 56 -7.27 -10.29 -13.24
N VAL A 57 -6.99 -10.35 -14.55
CA VAL A 57 -7.71 -11.19 -15.52
C VAL A 57 -7.65 -12.69 -15.17
N VAL A 58 -6.54 -13.14 -14.57
CA VAL A 58 -6.39 -14.52 -14.09
C VAL A 58 -5.97 -14.50 -12.62
N VAL A 59 -6.78 -15.14 -11.78
CA VAL A 59 -6.55 -15.33 -10.34
C VAL A 59 -6.38 -16.82 -10.04
N PRO A 60 -5.37 -17.24 -9.25
CA PRO A 60 -5.17 -18.64 -8.87
C PRO A 60 -6.41 -19.29 -8.25
N ALA A 61 -6.67 -20.53 -8.67
CA ALA A 61 -7.81 -21.31 -8.19
C ALA A 61 -7.82 -21.45 -6.65
N GLY A 62 -9.00 -21.32 -6.04
CA GLY A 62 -9.15 -21.33 -4.58
C GLY A 62 -8.87 -19.99 -3.90
N PHE A 63 -8.41 -18.97 -4.63
CA PHE A 63 -8.38 -17.60 -4.15
C PHE A 63 -9.57 -16.80 -4.66
N THR A 64 -10.13 -15.94 -3.81
CA THR A 64 -11.23 -15.04 -4.16
C THR A 64 -10.82 -13.64 -3.75
N LEU A 65 -10.86 -12.70 -4.70
CA LEU A 65 -10.63 -11.29 -4.42
C LEU A 65 -11.83 -10.71 -3.66
N LYS A 66 -11.56 -9.76 -2.77
CA LYS A 66 -12.56 -9.04 -1.97
C LYS A 66 -12.10 -7.60 -1.82
N ASP A 67 -13.03 -6.65 -1.87
CA ASP A 67 -12.71 -5.26 -1.58
C ASP A 67 -11.99 -5.08 -0.24
N GLY A 68 -11.09 -4.09 -0.18
CA GLY A 68 -10.36 -3.69 1.01
C GLY A 68 -9.27 -4.65 1.49
N GLN A 69 -9.13 -5.85 0.90
CA GLN A 69 -8.13 -6.82 1.34
C GLN A 69 -6.72 -6.45 0.86
N ASN A 70 -5.73 -6.66 1.71
CA ASN A 70 -4.31 -6.58 1.34
C ASN A 70 -3.80 -7.97 0.93
N ILE A 71 -3.07 -8.03 -0.18
CA ILE A 71 -2.47 -9.26 -0.71
C ILE A 71 -0.98 -9.08 -0.92
N SER A 72 -0.26 -10.19 -0.74
CA SER A 72 1.13 -10.35 -1.16
C SER A 72 1.10 -11.35 -2.30
N PHE A 73 1.64 -10.97 -3.45
CA PHE A 73 1.41 -11.69 -4.69
C PHE A 73 2.57 -11.48 -5.67
N SER A 74 2.55 -12.21 -6.77
CA SER A 74 3.36 -11.92 -7.96
C SER A 74 2.50 -12.12 -9.19
N PHE A 75 2.89 -11.48 -10.28
CA PHE A 75 2.10 -11.45 -11.49
C PHE A 75 2.96 -11.38 -12.76
N LYS A 76 2.34 -11.68 -13.89
CA LYS A 76 2.86 -11.40 -15.23
C LYS A 76 1.96 -10.36 -15.89
N LYS A 77 2.55 -9.29 -16.44
CA LYS A 77 1.83 -8.36 -17.32
C LYS A 77 1.44 -9.13 -18.59
N LEU A 78 0.15 -9.12 -18.93
CA LEU A 78 -0.37 -9.72 -20.15
C LEU A 78 -0.13 -8.76 -21.33
N ALA A 79 -0.11 -9.30 -22.56
CA ALA A 79 -0.15 -8.46 -23.75
C ALA A 79 -1.41 -7.58 -23.72
N GLN A 80 -1.29 -6.32 -24.11
CA GLN A 80 -2.34 -5.32 -23.95
C GLN A 80 -3.58 -5.70 -24.80
N GLN A 81 -4.65 -6.13 -24.13
CA GLN A 81 -5.94 -6.46 -24.73
C GLN A 81 -6.91 -5.29 -24.54
N ALA A 82 -7.94 -5.19 -25.38
CA ALA A 82 -9.02 -4.25 -25.16
C ALA A 82 -9.75 -4.63 -23.85
N SER A 83 -9.81 -3.68 -22.92
CA SER A 83 -10.58 -3.78 -21.67
C SER A 83 -11.64 -2.70 -21.67
N THR A 84 -12.83 -3.02 -21.17
CA THR A 84 -13.92 -2.07 -20.98
C THR A 84 -13.71 -1.15 -19.79
N CYS A 85 -12.93 -1.57 -18.79
CA CYS A 85 -12.73 -0.82 -17.54
C CYS A 85 -11.88 0.45 -17.76
N MET A 86 -10.82 0.37 -18.56
CA MET A 86 -9.90 1.47 -18.90
C MET A 86 -9.25 2.20 -17.70
N LYS A 87 -9.40 1.69 -16.47
CA LYS A 87 -8.85 2.27 -15.23
C LYS A 87 -7.49 1.65 -14.86
N GLU A 88 -7.20 0.46 -15.38
CA GLU A 88 -5.93 -0.24 -15.16
C GLU A 88 -4.78 0.32 -16.02
N ASP A 89 -3.58 0.40 -15.44
CA ASP A 89 -2.34 0.56 -16.21
C ASP A 89 -1.99 -0.76 -16.95
N TYR A 90 -2.30 -1.92 -16.35
CA TYR A 90 -2.00 -3.25 -16.91
C TYR A 90 -3.03 -4.34 -16.58
N GLN A 91 -3.33 -5.20 -17.54
CA GLN A 91 -3.96 -6.51 -17.30
C GLN A 91 -2.92 -7.55 -16.91
N VAL A 92 -3.22 -8.40 -15.92
CA VAL A 92 -2.24 -9.31 -15.32
C VAL A 92 -2.78 -10.73 -15.06
N GLU A 93 -1.89 -11.70 -15.18
CA GLU A 93 -2.04 -13.06 -14.61
C GLU A 93 -1.33 -13.09 -13.27
N ILE A 94 -2.06 -13.36 -12.18
CA ILE A 94 -1.48 -13.55 -10.86
C ILE A 94 -0.87 -14.96 -10.77
N THR A 95 0.44 -15.05 -10.56
CA THR A 95 1.21 -16.31 -10.54
C THR A 95 1.41 -16.89 -9.14
N CYS A 96 1.40 -16.02 -8.13
CA CYS A 96 1.47 -16.36 -6.70
C CYS A 96 0.51 -15.43 -5.97
N ILE A 97 -0.25 -15.93 -4.99
CA ILE A 97 -1.06 -15.05 -4.11
C ILE A 97 -1.19 -15.61 -2.71
N ALA A 98 -0.95 -14.75 -1.73
CA ALA A 98 -1.17 -14.98 -0.31
C ALA A 98 -2.03 -13.84 0.23
N ARG A 99 -2.90 -14.16 1.19
CA ARG A 99 -3.46 -13.12 2.06
C ARG A 99 -2.31 -12.63 2.92
N VAL A 100 -2.09 -11.31 2.97
CA VAL A 100 -1.39 -10.73 4.11
C VAL A 100 -2.36 -10.88 5.29
N GLY A 101 -2.29 -12.01 5.98
CA GLY A 101 -3.04 -12.23 7.21
C GLY A 101 -2.74 -11.05 8.12
N SER A 102 -3.77 -10.38 8.63
CA SER A 102 -3.72 -9.02 9.19
C SER A 102 -2.53 -8.85 10.13
N ASN A 103 -1.41 -8.40 9.58
CA ASN A 103 -0.17 -8.29 10.32
C ASN A 103 -0.38 -7.15 11.28
N THR A 104 -0.57 -7.49 12.56
CA THR A 104 -0.44 -6.59 13.68
C THR A 104 1.04 -6.25 13.95
N GLY A 105 1.84 -6.09 12.89
CA GLY A 105 2.79 -4.99 12.84
C GLY A 105 1.93 -3.74 12.88
N GLY A 106 1.65 -3.27 14.09
CA GLY A 106 0.51 -2.43 14.40
C GLY A 106 0.42 -1.28 13.41
N GLN A 107 -0.72 -1.18 12.73
CA GLN A 107 -1.02 -0.10 11.78
C GLN A 107 -0.56 1.20 12.43
N ALA A 108 0.49 1.80 11.87
CA ALA A 108 1.22 2.88 12.54
C ALA A 108 0.18 3.90 13.02
N PRO A 109 0.15 4.26 14.31
CA PRO A 109 -0.89 5.13 14.83
C PRO A 109 -0.96 6.36 13.95
N CYS A 110 -2.17 6.87 13.69
CA CYS A 110 -2.36 8.00 12.79
C CYS A 110 -1.63 9.23 13.34
N THR A 111 -0.37 9.38 12.93
CA THR A 111 0.53 10.40 13.45
C THR A 111 0.28 11.66 12.66
N ASP A 112 -0.20 12.67 13.37
CA ASP A 112 -0.22 14.01 12.83
C ASP A 112 1.22 14.53 12.72
N THR A 113 1.69 14.75 11.50
CA THR A 113 2.99 15.39 11.23
C THR A 113 2.84 16.62 10.34
N ASP A 114 3.73 17.59 10.55
CA ASP A 114 4.05 18.70 9.63
C ASP A 114 5.44 18.54 8.99
N ASN A 115 6.21 17.51 9.36
CA ASN A 115 7.50 17.16 8.77
C ASN A 115 7.46 15.72 8.22
N PRO A 116 7.42 15.51 6.89
CA PRO A 116 7.28 14.17 6.32
C PRO A 116 8.51 13.29 6.56
N PHE A 117 9.70 13.86 6.76
CA PHE A 117 10.94 13.10 7.01
C PHE A 117 11.02 12.48 8.42
N GLU A 118 10.10 12.81 9.32
CA GLU A 118 10.00 12.20 10.66
C GLU A 118 9.13 10.94 10.68
N VAL A 119 8.54 10.56 9.54
CA VAL A 119 7.62 9.43 9.42
C VAL A 119 8.15 8.43 8.39
N GLU A 120 8.61 7.27 8.86
CA GLU A 120 9.28 6.22 8.07
C GLU A 120 8.56 5.85 6.76
N TRP A 121 7.22 5.73 6.78
CA TRP A 121 6.47 5.41 5.56
C TRP A 121 6.42 6.57 4.57
N MET A 122 6.47 7.82 5.05
CA MET A 122 6.49 9.00 4.20
C MET A 122 7.85 9.17 3.53
N ASP A 123 8.94 8.90 4.25
CA ASP A 123 10.31 8.89 3.72
C ASP A 123 10.42 7.93 2.52
N HIS A 124 9.97 6.68 2.71
CA HIS A 124 9.88 5.71 1.61
C HIS A 124 8.93 6.13 0.46
N ALA A 125 7.84 6.85 0.76
CA ALA A 125 6.95 7.39 -0.27
C ALA A 125 7.52 8.61 -1.00
N ILE A 126 8.44 9.38 -0.39
CA ILE A 126 9.22 10.43 -1.04
C ILE A 126 10.17 9.79 -2.05
N ASP A 127 10.96 8.79 -1.61
CA ASP A 127 11.88 8.05 -2.49
C ASP A 127 11.16 7.38 -3.67
N LEU A 128 9.97 6.80 -3.42
CA LEU A 128 9.20 6.06 -4.43
C LEU A 128 8.58 6.97 -5.50
N HIS A 129 8.07 8.14 -5.12
CA HIS A 129 7.27 9.00 -6.00
C HIS A 129 7.97 10.27 -6.47
N ASN A 130 9.07 10.65 -5.80
CA ASN A 130 9.79 11.91 -6.02
C ASN A 130 8.83 13.12 -6.12
N PRO A 131 8.01 13.38 -5.08
CA PRO A 131 7.04 14.48 -5.09
C PRO A 131 7.75 15.83 -5.20
N ASN A 132 7.10 16.81 -5.79
CA ASN A 132 7.53 18.22 -5.74
C ASN A 132 6.83 19.00 -4.61
N GLN A 133 5.69 18.49 -4.10
CA GLN A 133 4.95 19.09 -2.99
C GLN A 133 4.19 18.02 -2.20
N ILE A 134 4.09 18.19 -0.88
CA ILE A 134 3.25 17.35 -0.01
C ILE A 134 2.24 18.24 0.72
N LEU A 135 0.96 17.94 0.52
CA LEU A 135 -0.17 18.65 1.12
C LEU A 135 -0.87 17.75 2.14
N LYS A 136 -1.31 18.34 3.26
CA LYS A 136 -1.94 17.67 4.39
C LYS A 136 -3.40 18.09 4.52
N TYR A 137 -4.28 17.10 4.65
CA TYR A 137 -5.74 17.26 4.72
C TYR A 137 -6.28 16.68 6.01
N LYS A 138 -7.15 17.43 6.69
CA LYS A 138 -7.89 16.91 7.85
C LYS A 138 -9.02 16.00 7.38
N ARG A 139 -9.24 14.89 8.09
CA ARG A 139 -10.34 13.96 7.87
C ARG A 139 -10.98 13.53 9.19
N ASP A 140 -12.18 12.95 9.11
CA ASP A 140 -12.90 12.38 10.26
C ASP A 140 -12.15 11.20 10.89
N ASP A 141 -11.47 10.40 10.06
CA ASP A 141 -10.66 9.23 10.46
C ASP A 141 -9.20 9.58 10.80
N GLY A 142 -8.79 10.85 10.70
CA GLY A 142 -7.44 11.30 11.04
C GLY A 142 -6.90 12.38 10.12
N TRP A 143 -5.93 12.00 9.29
CA TRP A 143 -5.25 12.88 8.33
C TRP A 143 -4.96 12.12 7.03
N ALA A 144 -4.92 12.85 5.91
CA ALA A 144 -4.40 12.36 4.65
C ALA A 144 -3.32 13.29 4.09
N TYR A 145 -2.45 12.73 3.27
CA TYR A 145 -1.25 13.36 2.73
C TYR A 145 -1.20 13.13 1.22
N LEU A 146 -1.31 14.20 0.44
CA LEU A 146 -1.20 14.18 -1.00
C LEU A 146 0.25 14.44 -1.40
N PHE A 147 0.88 13.43 -1.97
CA PHE A 147 2.20 13.49 -2.58
C PHE A 147 1.98 13.93 -4.02
N HIS A 148 2.10 15.23 -4.27
CA HIS A 148 1.99 15.80 -5.60
C HIS A 148 3.30 15.57 -6.35
N SER A 149 3.21 14.87 -7.47
CA SER A 149 4.33 14.52 -8.35
C SER A 149 3.85 14.63 -9.79
N PHE A 150 4.79 14.70 -10.75
CA PHE A 150 4.44 14.75 -12.17
C PHE A 150 4.79 13.42 -12.85
N PRO A 151 3.88 12.78 -13.61
CA PRO A 151 2.51 13.19 -13.91
C PRO A 151 1.44 12.66 -12.93
N LYS A 152 1.78 11.78 -11.98
CA LYS A 152 0.84 11.18 -11.02
C LYS A 152 0.99 11.80 -9.62
N SER A 153 -0.13 12.07 -8.96
CA SER A 153 -0.22 12.43 -7.54
C SER A 153 -0.83 11.27 -6.73
N PHE A 154 -0.38 11.09 -5.48
CA PHE A 154 -0.71 9.93 -4.65
C PHE A 154 -1.24 10.38 -3.29
N LEU A 155 -2.47 9.97 -2.95
CA LEU A 155 -3.12 10.33 -1.69
C LEU A 155 -2.98 9.18 -0.68
N TYR A 156 -2.26 9.42 0.40
CA TYR A 156 -2.05 8.48 1.49
C TYR A 156 -2.87 8.83 2.73
N HIS A 157 -3.38 7.82 3.43
CA HIS A 157 -3.85 7.94 4.81
C HIS A 157 -2.65 8.06 5.76
N CYS A 158 -2.79 8.77 6.88
CA CYS A 158 -1.75 8.97 7.92
C CYS A 158 -1.06 7.69 8.44
N THR A 159 -1.67 6.53 8.25
CA THR A 159 -1.12 5.21 8.62
C THR A 159 -0.32 4.55 7.48
N GLY A 160 0.14 5.32 6.48
CA GLY A 160 0.91 4.84 5.33
C GLY A 160 0.14 4.03 4.28
N LYS A 161 -1.19 4.08 4.31
CA LYS A 161 -2.05 3.34 3.38
C LYS A 161 -2.40 4.22 2.18
N LEU A 162 -2.03 3.81 0.96
CA LEU A 162 -2.49 4.47 -0.26
C LEU A 162 -4.03 4.42 -0.34
N ILE A 163 -4.65 5.58 -0.52
CA ILE A 163 -6.09 5.74 -0.72
C ILE A 163 -6.38 5.65 -2.21
N CYS A 164 -5.74 6.49 -3.00
CA CYS A 164 -5.86 6.53 -4.46
C CYS A 164 -4.70 7.31 -5.09
N SER A 165 -4.59 7.24 -6.42
CA SER A 165 -3.68 8.07 -7.23
C SER A 165 -4.40 8.63 -8.44
N THR A 166 -3.99 9.82 -8.90
CA THR A 166 -4.55 10.46 -10.11
C THR A 166 -3.45 11.09 -10.97
N ASN A 167 -3.69 11.19 -12.28
CA ASN A 167 -2.89 11.99 -13.22
C ASN A 167 -3.63 13.22 -13.77
N ASN A 168 -4.86 13.48 -13.33
CA ASN A 168 -5.68 14.61 -13.80
C ASN A 168 -6.73 15.04 -12.75
N ASP A 169 -7.36 16.18 -13.00
CA ASP A 169 -8.36 16.84 -12.15
C ASP A 169 -9.81 16.33 -12.34
N HIS A 170 -10.04 15.44 -13.31
CA HIS A 170 -11.33 14.83 -13.62
C HIS A 170 -11.48 13.39 -13.07
N ASP A 171 -10.41 12.80 -12.54
CA ASP A 171 -10.45 11.46 -11.94
C ASP A 171 -11.26 11.47 -10.62
N PRO A 172 -12.05 10.42 -10.30
CA PRO A 172 -12.72 10.28 -9.00
C PRO A 172 -11.79 10.49 -7.79
N CYS A 173 -10.53 10.03 -7.88
CA CYS A 173 -9.54 10.29 -6.84
C CYS A 173 -9.31 11.80 -6.61
N PHE A 174 -9.35 12.61 -7.67
CA PHE A 174 -9.28 14.05 -7.55
C PHE A 174 -10.61 14.65 -7.06
N THR A 175 -11.72 14.37 -7.73
CA THR A 175 -13.01 15.03 -7.42
C THR A 175 -13.47 14.75 -5.99
N ASP A 176 -13.30 13.52 -5.53
CA ASP A 176 -13.90 13.04 -4.29
C ASP A 176 -13.02 13.35 -3.07
N TYR A 177 -11.69 13.50 -3.26
CA TYR A 177 -10.73 13.65 -2.17
C TYR A 177 -9.80 14.87 -2.23
N ILE A 178 -9.48 15.40 -3.41
CA ILE A 178 -8.44 16.44 -3.59
C ILE A 178 -9.04 17.80 -3.96
N GLY A 179 -9.98 17.83 -4.92
CA GLY A 179 -10.57 19.02 -5.53
C GLY A 179 -11.67 19.67 -4.70
N SER A 180 -12.17 19.01 -3.65
CA SER A 180 -13.10 19.62 -2.70
C SER A 180 -12.45 20.82 -1.97
N PRO A 181 -13.18 21.90 -1.67
CA PRO A 181 -12.65 23.17 -1.18
C PRO A 181 -12.23 23.11 0.31
N GLY A 182 -11.19 22.33 0.59
CA GLY A 182 -10.54 22.19 1.90
C GLY A 182 -9.07 22.61 1.93
N GLY A 183 -8.48 22.95 0.77
CA GLY A 183 -7.19 23.62 0.63
C GLY A 183 -6.07 23.03 1.49
N GLY A 184 -5.64 21.79 1.19
CA GLY A 184 -4.66 21.06 1.99
C GLY A 184 -3.42 21.89 2.34
N LYS A 185 -3.02 21.87 3.61
CA LYS A 185 -1.85 22.62 4.10
C LYS A 185 -0.60 22.04 3.45
N ILE A 186 0.14 22.85 2.70
CA ILE A 186 1.49 22.48 2.25
C ILE A 186 2.35 22.28 3.51
N ILE A 187 2.87 21.06 3.69
CA ILE A 187 3.81 20.73 4.77
C ILE A 187 5.24 20.60 4.27
N TRP A 188 5.41 20.32 2.97
CA TRP A 188 6.70 20.29 2.31
C TRP A 188 6.55 20.67 0.84
N GLN A 189 7.57 21.33 0.31
CA GLN A 189 7.71 21.65 -1.10
C GLN A 189 9.19 21.59 -1.44
N GLY A 190 9.55 20.79 -2.44
CA GLY A 190 10.91 20.73 -2.96
C GLY A 190 11.27 22.00 -3.72
N GLU A 191 12.52 22.45 -3.60
CA GLU A 191 13.07 23.39 -4.58
C GLU A 191 13.16 22.66 -5.92
N GLY A 192 12.30 23.03 -6.86
CA GLY A 192 12.24 22.38 -8.16
C GLY A 192 13.58 22.49 -8.90
N VAL A 193 14.13 21.35 -9.31
CA VAL A 193 15.20 21.31 -10.30
C VAL A 193 14.57 21.66 -11.65
N TRP A 194 14.57 22.96 -11.96
CA TRP A 194 14.21 23.50 -13.27
C TRP A 194 15.46 23.43 -14.16
N ASP A 195 15.64 22.29 -14.83
CA ASP A 195 16.53 22.14 -16.00
C ASP A 195 15.77 22.51 -17.30
#